data_AF-A0A958W919-F1
#
_entry.id   AF-A0A958W919-F1
#
_cell.length_a   1.000
_cell.length_b   1.000
_cell.length_c   1.000
_cell.angle_alpha   90.00
_cell.angle_beta   90.00
_cell.angle_gamma   90.00
#
_symmetry.space_group_name_H-M   'P 1'
#
loop_
_entity.id
_entity.type
_entity.pdbx_description
1 polymer ?
#
loop_
_entity_poly.entity_id
_entity_poly.type
_entity_poly.pdbx_seq_one_letter_code
_entity_poly.pdbx_strand_id
1 'polypeptide(L)'
;MEPTLSQFLQLIQSSKILELPSEDEIEGWAQGFDGITYTVEYSTTSEYYFRTYWTPDIQPELPEAVLVEDFVQQTKKQLNLKMLYDQFFAKLPKGCYNNGDIIMRCKE
;
A
#
# COMPACT_ATOMS: atom_id res chain seq x y z
N MET A 1 14.97 -13.52 4.66
CA MET A 1 14.13 -13.95 5.80
C MET A 1 12.75 -13.42 5.46
N GLU A 2 11.75 -14.28 5.28
CA GLU A 2 10.38 -13.80 5.05
C GLU A 2 9.89 -13.10 6.32
N PRO A 3 9.19 -11.95 6.21
CA PRO A 3 8.56 -11.36 7.38
C PRO A 3 7.60 -12.38 7.99
N THR A 4 7.71 -12.59 9.29
CA THR A 4 6.84 -13.54 9.96
C THR A 4 5.43 -12.97 10.03
N LEU A 5 4.42 -13.82 9.90
CA LEU A 5 3.00 -13.45 10.07
C LEU A 5 2.79 -12.60 11.35
N SER A 6 3.49 -12.94 12.43
CA SER A 6 3.46 -12.20 13.70
C SER A 6 3.91 -10.74 13.58
N GLN A 7 4.96 -10.45 12.81
CA GLN A 7 5.43 -9.09 12.59
C GLN A 7 4.39 -8.28 11.81
N PHE A 8 3.70 -8.90 10.85
CA PHE A 8 2.72 -8.18 10.03
C PHE A 8 1.44 -7.90 10.82
N LEU A 9 1.00 -8.86 11.63
CA LEU A 9 -0.08 -8.64 12.59
C LEU A 9 0.25 -7.51 13.59
N GLN A 10 1.50 -7.45 14.06
CA GLN A 10 1.95 -6.37 14.93
C GLN A 10 1.91 -5.00 14.23
N LEU A 11 2.31 -4.93 12.96
CA LEU A 11 2.20 -3.70 12.17
C LEU A 11 0.74 -3.23 12.11
N ILE A 12 -0.20 -4.11 11.75
CA ILE A 12 -1.65 -3.79 11.69
C ILE A 12 -2.16 -3.27 13.03
N GLN A 13 -1.79 -3.92 14.14
CA GLN A 13 -2.22 -3.51 15.49
C GLN A 13 -1.62 -2.15 15.90
N SER A 14 -0.35 -1.91 15.57
CA SER A 14 0.36 -0.69 15.97
C SER A 14 0.05 0.52 15.11
N SER A 15 -0.33 0.32 13.84
CA SER A 15 -0.58 1.40 12.88
C SER A 15 -1.91 2.13 13.12
N LYS A 16 -2.84 1.53 13.88
CA LYS A 16 -4.22 1.99 14.04
C LYS A 16 -4.99 2.12 12.72
N ILE A 17 -4.52 1.47 11.66
CA ILE A 17 -5.17 1.55 10.34
C ILE A 17 -6.63 1.11 10.42
N LEU A 18 -6.94 0.11 11.26
CA LEU A 18 -8.31 -0.41 11.45
C LEU A 18 -9.24 0.51 12.26
N GLU A 19 -8.70 1.57 12.87
CA GLU A 19 -9.50 2.58 13.59
C GLU A 19 -9.95 3.71 12.65
N LEU A 20 -9.33 3.85 11.47
CA LEU A 20 -9.66 4.91 10.54
C LEU A 20 -10.99 4.65 9.82
N PRO A 21 -11.81 5.71 9.65
CA PRO A 21 -12.96 5.66 8.76
C PRO A 21 -12.51 5.63 7.30
N SER A 22 -13.48 5.57 6.37
CA SER A 22 -13.17 5.55 4.94
C SER A 22 -12.87 6.97 4.47
N GLU A 23 -12.15 7.13 3.36
CA GLU A 23 -11.81 8.46 2.82
C GLU A 23 -13.01 9.41 2.66
N ASP A 24 -14.19 8.89 2.33
CA ASP A 24 -15.43 9.66 2.17
C ASP A 24 -16.02 10.19 3.49
N GLU A 25 -15.54 9.68 4.61
CA GLU A 25 -15.91 10.07 5.97
C GLU A 25 -14.84 10.93 6.65
N ILE A 26 -13.66 11.12 6.02
CA ILE A 26 -12.58 11.96 6.55
C ILE A 26 -12.74 13.39 6.05
N GLU A 27 -12.94 14.34 6.97
CA GLU A 27 -13.09 15.75 6.63
C GLU A 27 -11.82 16.28 5.94
N GLY A 28 -11.99 16.88 4.76
CA GLY A 28 -10.89 17.47 4.00
C GLY A 28 -10.16 16.50 3.07
N TRP A 29 -10.52 15.21 3.04
CA TRP A 29 -9.91 14.25 2.12
C TRP A 29 -10.26 14.60 0.66
N ALA A 30 -9.24 14.97 -0.10
CA ALA A 30 -9.33 15.31 -1.50
C ALA A 30 -9.37 14.05 -2.38
N GLN A 31 -9.97 14.19 -3.55
CA GLN A 31 -10.09 13.15 -4.58
C GLN A 31 -9.56 13.69 -5.92
N GLY A 32 -9.18 12.78 -6.81
CA GLY A 32 -8.72 13.14 -8.15
C GLY A 32 -8.91 12.01 -9.17
N PHE A 33 -8.49 12.28 -10.41
CA PHE A 33 -8.74 11.38 -11.55
C PHE A 33 -7.64 10.34 -11.77
N ASP A 34 -6.47 10.54 -11.17
CA ASP A 34 -5.28 9.69 -11.33
C ASP A 34 -4.56 9.58 -9.99
N GLY A 35 -3.90 8.45 -9.73
CA GLY A 35 -3.24 8.18 -8.46
C GLY A 35 -3.36 6.74 -8.01
N ILE A 36 -3.17 6.50 -6.72
CA ILE A 36 -3.17 5.16 -6.14
C ILE A 36 -4.26 5.10 -5.07
N THR A 37 -5.28 4.26 -5.29
CA THR A 37 -6.24 3.91 -4.23
C THR A 37 -5.72 2.70 -3.48
N TYR A 38 -5.55 2.86 -2.16
CA TYR A 38 -5.30 1.76 -1.26
C TYR A 38 -6.61 1.27 -0.66
N THR A 39 -6.84 -0.04 -0.71
CA THR A 39 -7.98 -0.69 -0.04
C THR A 39 -7.46 -1.50 1.13
N VAL A 40 -8.03 -1.27 2.31
CA VAL A 40 -7.78 -2.06 3.52
C VAL A 40 -9.01 -2.89 3.81
N GLU A 41 -8.90 -4.20 3.62
CA GLU A 41 -9.93 -5.18 3.94
C GLU A 41 -9.44 -6.07 5.08
N TYR A 42 -10.26 -6.18 6.13
CA TYR A 42 -9.98 -7.01 7.30
C TYR A 42 -11.27 -7.69 7.76
N SER A 43 -11.19 -8.97 8.07
CA SER A 43 -12.36 -9.78 8.42
C SER A 43 -12.03 -10.71 9.57
N THR A 44 -12.95 -10.80 10.53
CA THR A 44 -12.97 -11.80 11.59
C THR A 44 -14.28 -12.60 11.50
N THR A 45 -14.50 -13.53 12.43
CA THR A 45 -15.77 -14.28 12.50
C THR A 45 -16.99 -13.41 12.84
N SER A 46 -16.78 -12.23 13.42
CA SER A 46 -17.85 -11.35 13.90
C SER A 46 -17.83 -9.95 13.30
N GLU A 47 -16.75 -9.56 12.64
CA GLU A 47 -16.52 -8.19 12.20
C GLU A 47 -15.97 -8.17 10.78
N TYR A 48 -16.38 -7.16 10.01
CA TYR A 48 -15.88 -6.88 8.68
C TYR A 48 -15.53 -5.40 8.57
N TYR A 49 -14.36 -5.14 8.00
CA TYR A 49 -13.78 -3.83 7.81
C TYR A 49 -13.33 -3.72 6.36
N PHE A 50 -13.79 -2.66 5.69
CA PHE A 50 -13.43 -2.36 4.31
C PHE A 50 -13.36 -0.85 4.16
N ARG A 51 -12.18 -0.30 3.85
CA ARG A 51 -11.95 1.13 3.69
C ARG A 51 -11.07 1.41 2.50
N THR A 52 -11.29 2.56 1.86
CA THR A 52 -10.50 3.04 0.73
C THR A 52 -9.83 4.37 1.06
N TYR A 53 -8.64 4.56 0.51
CA TYR A 53 -7.80 5.74 0.69
C TYR A 53 -7.11 6.09 -0.61
N TRP A 54 -7.57 7.13 -1.28
CA TRP A 54 -7.01 7.65 -2.51
C TRP A 54 -5.82 8.56 -2.22
N THR A 55 -4.66 8.17 -2.76
CA THR A 55 -3.42 8.95 -2.84
C THR A 55 -3.10 9.73 -1.55
N PRO A 56 -2.85 9.06 -0.42
CA PRO A 56 -2.58 9.71 0.87
C PRO A 56 -1.29 10.56 0.87
N ASP A 57 -0.31 10.23 0.03
CA ASP A 57 1.00 10.88 -0.02
C ASP A 57 0.95 12.33 -0.51
N ILE A 58 -0.11 12.74 -1.20
CA ILE A 58 -0.30 14.12 -1.65
C ILE A 58 -1.12 14.99 -0.69
N GLN A 59 -1.56 14.43 0.46
CA GLN A 59 -2.41 15.10 1.45
C GLN A 59 -1.77 15.13 2.85
N PRO A 60 -0.47 15.49 2.98
CA PRO A 60 0.28 15.34 4.24
C PRO A 60 -0.22 16.22 5.39
N GLU A 61 -1.13 17.17 5.12
CA GLU A 61 -1.81 18.00 6.11
C GLU A 61 -2.88 17.25 6.91
N LEU A 62 -3.37 16.11 6.40
CA LEU A 62 -4.34 15.26 7.09
C LEU A 62 -3.61 14.20 7.91
N PRO A 63 -3.78 14.17 9.25
CA PRO A 63 -3.16 13.15 10.10
C PRO A 63 -3.51 11.71 9.66
N GLU A 64 -4.71 11.49 9.17
CA GLU A 64 -5.19 10.20 8.65
C GLU A 64 -4.42 9.79 7.41
N ALA A 65 -4.14 10.73 6.49
CA ALA A 65 -3.37 10.45 5.28
C ALA A 65 -1.93 10.06 5.62
N VAL A 66 -1.30 10.76 6.57
CA VAL A 66 0.03 10.41 7.09
C VAL A 66 0.04 8.99 7.66
N LEU A 67 -0.98 8.62 8.44
CA LEU A 67 -1.10 7.29 9.03
C LEU A 67 -1.24 6.19 7.95
N VAL A 68 -2.09 6.41 6.94
CA VAL A 68 -2.25 5.47 5.82
C VAL A 68 -0.93 5.32 5.05
N GLU A 69 -0.27 6.42 4.71
CA GLU A 69 1.00 6.39 3.98
C GLU A 69 2.09 5.68 4.79
N ASP A 70 2.21 5.97 6.08
CA ASP A 70 3.16 5.28 6.97
C ASP A 70 2.88 3.77 7.05
N PHE A 71 1.62 3.36 7.15
CA PHE A 71 1.24 1.95 7.15
C PHE A 71 1.61 1.26 5.83
N VAL A 72 1.36 1.91 4.70
CA VAL A 72 1.71 1.41 3.36
C VAL A 72 3.22 1.28 3.21
N GLN A 73 4.00 2.30 3.57
CA GLN A 73 5.46 2.27 3.43
C GLN A 73 6.10 1.23 4.36
N GLN A 74 5.60 1.10 5.59
CA GLN A 74 6.05 0.05 6.50
C GLN A 74 5.71 -1.34 5.97
N THR A 75 4.52 -1.54 5.39
CA THR A 75 4.13 -2.79 4.74
C THR A 75 5.07 -3.13 3.58
N LYS A 76 5.29 -2.18 2.66
CA LYS A 76 6.21 -2.33 1.51
C LYS A 76 7.62 -2.73 1.97
N LYS A 77 8.12 -2.07 3.02
CA LYS A 77 9.44 -2.32 3.61
C LYS A 77 9.51 -3.70 4.26
N GLN A 78 8.53 -4.04 5.09
CA GLN A 78 8.50 -5.31 5.81
C GLN A 78 8.40 -6.52 4.86
N LEU A 79 7.58 -6.40 3.82
CA LEU A 79 7.46 -7.41 2.76
C LEU A 79 8.65 -7.40 1.78
N ASN A 80 9.58 -6.45 1.91
CA ASN A 80 10.71 -6.27 1.00
C ASN A 80 10.29 -6.25 -0.48
N LEU A 81 9.16 -5.61 -0.80
CA LEU A 81 8.56 -5.70 -2.15
C LEU A 81 9.51 -5.22 -3.25
N LYS A 82 10.32 -4.19 -2.97
CA LYS A 82 11.34 -3.72 -3.91
C LYS A 82 12.36 -4.82 -4.22
N MET A 83 12.91 -5.48 -3.20
CA MET A 83 13.89 -6.54 -3.39
C MET A 83 13.27 -7.72 -4.17
N LEU A 84 12.04 -8.10 -3.84
CA LEU A 84 11.32 -9.16 -4.56
C LEU A 84 11.10 -8.81 -6.04
N TYR A 85 10.71 -7.57 -6.32
CA TYR A 85 10.57 -7.07 -7.68
C TYR A 85 11.92 -7.07 -8.41
N ASP A 86 12.98 -6.56 -7.79
CA ASP A 86 14.33 -6.54 -8.37
C ASP A 86 14.81 -7.97 -8.71
N GLN A 87 14.56 -8.94 -7.80
CA GLN A 87 14.88 -10.35 -8.03
C GLN A 87 14.05 -10.98 -9.15
N PHE A 88 12.77 -10.65 -9.23
CA PHE A 88 11.90 -11.07 -10.33
C PHE A 88 12.42 -10.51 -11.66
N PHE A 89 12.67 -9.21 -11.73
CA PHE A 89 13.14 -8.53 -12.94
C PHE A 89 14.51 -9.05 -13.38
N ALA A 90 15.41 -9.33 -12.44
CA ALA A 90 16.72 -9.93 -12.70
C ALA A 90 16.64 -11.35 -13.30
N LYS A 91 15.50 -12.05 -13.20
CA LYS A 91 15.29 -13.37 -13.82
C LYS A 91 14.71 -13.32 -15.22
N LEU A 92 14.21 -12.17 -15.66
CA LEU A 92 13.64 -12.03 -17.00
C LEU A 92 14.73 -12.20 -18.09
N PRO A 93 14.40 -12.72 -19.28
CA PRO A 93 15.30 -12.64 -20.43
C PRO A 93 15.67 -11.20 -20.79
N LYS A 94 16.66 -11.02 -21.68
CA LYS A 94 16.91 -9.71 -22.30
C LYS A 94 15.68 -9.30 -23.11
N GLY A 95 15.27 -8.05 -22.98
CA GLY A 95 14.08 -7.54 -23.66
C GLY A 95 13.41 -6.39 -22.93
N CYS A 96 12.37 -5.85 -23.54
CA CYS A 96 11.58 -4.76 -22.98
C CYS A 96 10.18 -5.26 -22.60
N TYR A 97 9.74 -4.88 -21.40
CA TYR A 97 8.52 -5.37 -20.77
C TYR A 97 7.59 -4.19 -20.47
N ASN A 98 6.29 -4.41 -20.72
CA ASN A 98 5.22 -3.53 -20.28
C ASN A 98 4.41 -4.29 -19.21
N ASN A 99 4.21 -3.65 -18.06
CA ASN A 99 3.47 -4.20 -16.91
C ASN A 99 2.12 -3.49 -16.68
N GLY A 100 1.54 -2.90 -17.74
CA GLY A 100 0.31 -2.10 -17.68
C GLY A 100 0.54 -0.62 -17.37
N ASP A 101 1.78 -0.22 -17.07
CA ASP A 101 2.19 1.16 -16.81
C ASP A 101 2.52 1.89 -18.12
N ILE A 102 2.62 3.22 -18.07
CA ILE A 102 2.99 4.08 -19.19
C ILE A 102 4.47 3.85 -19.58
N ILE A 103 5.29 3.38 -18.64
CA ILE A 103 6.73 3.19 -18.81
C ILE A 103 7.06 1.75 -19.22
N MET A 104 7.72 1.61 -20.38
CA MET A 104 8.35 0.35 -20.78
C MET A 104 9.69 0.17 -20.06
N ARG A 105 9.92 -1.01 -19.46
CA ARG A 105 11.17 -1.33 -18.77
C ARG A 105 12.00 -2.31 -19.58
N CYS A 106 13.22 -1.92 -19.93
CA CYS A 106 14.13 -2.76 -20.70
C CYS A 106 15.22 -3.37 -19.80
N LYS A 107 15.55 -4.63 -20.08
CA LYS A 107 16.67 -5.35 -19.50
C LYS A 107 17.69 -5.63 -20.60
N GLU A 108 18.89 -5.05 -20.41
CA GLU A 108 20.04 -5.17 -21.32
C GLU A 108 20.79 -6.50 -21.22
#